data_AF-A0A951FCW9-F1
#
_entry.id   AF-A0A951FCW9-F1
#
_cell.length_a   1.000
_cell.length_b   1.000
_cell.length_c   1.000
_cell.angle_alpha   90.00
_cell.angle_beta   90.00
_cell.angle_gamma   90.00
#
_symmetry.space_group_name_H-M   'P 1'
#
loop_
_entity.id
_entity.type
_entity.pdbx_description
1 polymer ?
#
loop_
_entity_poly.entity_id
_entity_poly.type
_entity_poly.pdbx_seq_one_letter_code
_entity_poly.pdbx_strand_id
1 'polypeptide(L)' 'WSFSEEIHQQATIERLAEDYITSLRALIAHCLSPDSGGFTPSDFAEYQWDQEDLDDITAAISKSLGVA' A
#
# COMPACT_ATOMS: atom_id res chain seq x y z
N TRP A 1 -14.81 13.73 -10.42
CA TRP A 1 -15.82 13.30 -9.44
C TRP A 1 -17.18 13.48 -10.06
N SER A 2 -18.04 12.46 -10.01
CA SER A 2 -19.44 12.54 -10.42
C SER A 2 -20.31 12.29 -9.20
N PHE A 3 -21.35 13.10 -9.00
CA PHE A 3 -22.25 13.00 -7.86
C PHE A 3 -23.65 13.46 -8.25
N SER A 4 -24.65 13.09 -7.44
CA SER A 4 -26.02 13.58 -7.60
C SER A 4 -26.17 14.94 -6.91
N GLU A 5 -26.49 15.98 -7.68
CA GLU A 5 -26.73 17.34 -7.17
C GLU A 5 -28.02 17.43 -6.32
N GLU A 6 -28.96 16.49 -6.51
CA GLU A 6 -30.19 16.38 -5.70
C GLU A 6 -29.90 15.90 -4.26
N ILE A 7 -28.79 15.20 -4.05
CA ILE A 7 -28.43 14.58 -2.76
C ILE A 7 -27.27 15.33 -2.09
N HIS A 8 -26.33 15.84 -2.88
CA HIS A 8 -25.11 16.45 -2.36
C HIS A 8 -24.87 17.85 -2.90
N GLN A 9 -24.46 18.74 -2.00
CA GLN A 9 -23.94 20.05 -2.37
C GLN A 9 -22.55 19.90 -2.98
N GLN A 10 -22.26 20.67 -4.03
CA GLN A 10 -20.96 20.68 -4.71
C GLN A 10 -19.80 20.89 -3.73
N ALA A 11 -19.91 21.87 -2.81
CA ALA A 11 -18.87 22.17 -1.84
C ALA A 11 -18.50 20.98 -0.94
N THR A 12 -19.46 20.09 -0.65
CA THR A 12 -19.20 18.87 0.13
C THR A 12 -18.33 17.89 -0.66
N ILE A 13 -18.63 17.73 -1.95
CA ILE A 13 -17.88 16.82 -2.84
C ILE A 13 -16.51 17.38 -3.17
N GLU A 14 -16.38 18.70 -3.32
CA GLU A 14 -15.08 19.37 -3.50
C GLU A 14 -14.17 19.13 -2.29
N ARG A 15 -14.68 19.34 -1.07
CA ARG A 15 -13.90 19.05 0.14
C ARG A 15 -13.51 17.58 0.25
N LEU A 16 -14.44 16.66 -0.03
CA LEU A 16 -14.13 15.23 -0.07
C LEU A 16 -13.02 14.90 -1.07
N ALA A 17 -13.06 15.50 -2.26
CA ALA A 17 -12.06 15.31 -3.29
C ALA A 17 -10.69 15.81 -2.85
N GLU A 18 -10.62 16.98 -2.23
CA GLU A 18 -9.39 17.55 -1.69
C GLU A 18 -8.80 16.70 -0.57
N ASP A 19 -9.63 16.26 0.38
CA ASP A 19 -9.24 15.38 1.49
C ASP A 19 -8.73 14.03 0.97
N TYR A 20 -9.39 13.47 -0.05
CA TYR A 20 -8.99 12.23 -0.70
C TYR A 20 -7.61 12.37 -1.36
N ILE A 21 -7.40 13.44 -2.15
CA ILE A 21 -6.11 13.70 -2.80
C ILE A 21 -5.00 13.87 -1.77
N THR A 22 -5.28 14.59 -0.68
CA THR A 22 -4.32 14.79 0.42
C THR A 22 -3.93 13.47 1.07
N SER A 23 -4.92 12.63 1.40
CA SER A 23 -4.71 11.32 2.00
C SER A 23 -3.96 10.38 1.07
N LEU A 24 -4.31 10.35 -0.22
CA LEU A 24 -3.65 9.52 -1.22
C LEU A 24 -2.18 9.92 -1.40
N ARG A 25 -1.88 11.22 -1.43
CA ARG A 25 -0.49 11.71 -1.49
C ARG A 25 0.32 11.29 -0.27
N ALA A 26 -0.27 11.38 0.93
CA ALA A 26 0.38 10.92 2.15
C ALA A 26 0.66 9.41 2.11
N LEU A 27 -0.29 8.61 1.62
CA LEU A 27 -0.11 7.16 1.46
C LEU A 27 0.99 6.84 0.44
N ILE A 28 1.01 7.51 -0.71
CA ILE A 28 2.07 7.32 -1.72
C ILE A 28 3.44 7.68 -1.14
N ALA A 29 3.54 8.80 -0.41
CA ALA A 29 4.79 9.19 0.24
C ALA A 29 5.26 8.15 1.26
N HIS A 30 4.34 7.55 2.03
CA HIS A 30 4.64 6.45 2.92
C HIS A 30 5.16 5.23 2.14
N CYS A 31 4.43 4.77 1.11
CA CYS A 31 4.83 3.61 0.30
C CYS A 31 6.18 3.77 -0.41
N LEU A 32 6.63 5.00 -0.66
CA LEU A 32 7.94 5.29 -1.25
C LEU A 32 9.07 5.38 -0.22
N SER A 33 8.77 5.29 1.08
CA SER A 33 9.81 5.32 2.12
C SER A 33 10.62 4.01 2.10
N PRO A 34 11.93 4.04 2.43
CA PRO A 34 12.82 2.88 2.33
C PRO A 34 12.36 1.67 3.15
N ASP A 35 11.67 1.94 4.26
CA ASP A 35 11.17 0.93 5.20
C ASP A 35 9.74 0.45 4.83
N SER A 36 9.16 0.98 3.75
CA SER A 36 7.82 0.62 3.29
C SER A 36 7.90 -0.31 2.09
N GLY A 37 7.18 -1.42 2.21
CA GLY A 37 7.21 -2.53 1.26
C GLY A 37 7.55 -3.84 1.97
N GLY A 38 7.77 -4.88 1.18
CA GLY A 38 7.96 -6.24 1.68
C GLY A 38 6.81 -7.15 1.26
N PHE A 39 7.09 -8.44 1.24
CA PHE A 39 6.09 -9.45 0.97
C PHE A 39 5.24 -9.70 2.20
N THR A 40 3.95 -9.85 1.98
CA THR A 40 2.99 -10.26 3.00
C THR A 40 2.52 -11.68 2.72
N PRO A 41 2.03 -12.42 3.73
CA PRO A 41 1.43 -13.75 3.52
C PRO A 41 0.34 -13.78 2.43
N SER A 42 -0.40 -12.68 2.25
CA SER A 42 -1.43 -12.58 1.22
C SER A 42 -0.89 -12.61 -0.22
N ASP A 43 0.38 -12.27 -0.45
CA ASP A 43 1.02 -12.35 -1.77
C ASP A 43 1.32 -13.80 -2.19
N PHE A 44 1.34 -14.73 -1.22
CA PHE A 44 1.70 -16.15 -1.37
C PHE A 44 0.66 -17.07 -0.72
N ALA A 45 -0.62 -16.68 -0.80
CA ALA A 45 -1.71 -17.31 -0.06
C ALA A 45 -1.86 -18.82 -0.34
N GLU A 46 -1.45 -19.29 -1.52
CA GLU A 46 -1.45 -20.70 -1.90
C GLU A 46 -0.44 -21.57 -1.10
N TYR A 47 0.57 -20.95 -0.48
CA TYR A 47 1.63 -21.65 0.24
C TYR A 47 1.41 -21.72 1.76
N GLN A 48 0.42 -20.99 2.29
CA GLN A 48 0.12 -20.91 3.74
C GLN A 48 1.32 -20.48 4.60
N TRP A 49 2.23 -19.69 4.02
CA TRP A 49 3.40 -19.16 4.73
C TRP A 49 3.01 -18.02 5.64
N ASP A 50 3.66 -17.96 6.81
CA ASP A 50 3.59 -16.81 7.68
C ASP A 50 4.71 -15.80 7.36
N GLN A 51 4.81 -14.73 8.15
CA GLN A 51 5.83 -13.70 7.90
C GLN A 51 7.25 -14.21 8.18
N GLU A 52 7.42 -15.17 9.08
CA GLU A 52 8.74 -15.73 9.43
C GLU A 52 9.29 -16.57 8.26
N ASP A 53 8.45 -17.41 7.66
CA ASP A 53 8.79 -18.17 6.44
C ASP A 53 9.24 -17.25 5.29
N LEU A 54 8.53 -16.13 5.09
CA LEU A 54 8.84 -15.16 4.04
C LEU A 54 10.15 -14.41 4.29
N ASP A 55 10.39 -14.00 5.54
CA ASP A 55 11.60 -13.29 5.93
C ASP A 55 12.83 -14.21 5.75
N ASP A 56 12.73 -15.49 6.13
CA ASP A 56 13.77 -16.50 5.98
C ASP A 56 14.15 -16.74 4.50
N ILE A 57 13.15 -16.92 3.63
CA ILE A 57 13.36 -17.13 2.19
C ILE A 57 13.96 -15.88 1.55
N THR A 58 13.48 -14.69 1.91
CA THR A 58 13.98 -13.42 1.37
C THR A 58 15.43 -13.19 1.79
N ALA A 59 15.79 -13.51 3.04
CA ALA A 59 17.17 -13.47 3.52
C ALA A 59 18.07 -14.47 2.78
N ALA A 60 17.58 -15.70 2.55
CA ALA A 60 18.31 -16.73 1.82
C ALA A 60 18.60 -16.31 0.36
N ILE A 61 17.60 -15.75 -0.34
CA ILE A 61 17.74 -15.23 -1.70
C ILE A 61 18.75 -14.09 -1.74
N SER A 62 18.63 -13.10 -0.85
CA SER A 62 19.53 -11.93 -0.78
C SER A 62 20.99 -12.34 -0.56
N LYS A 63 21.22 -13.32 0.34
CA LYS A 63 22.53 -13.91 0.59
C LYS A 63 23.11 -14.59 -0.65
N SER A 64 22.27 -15.30 -1.43
CA SER A 64 22.70 -15.99 -2.65
C SER A 64 23.06 -15.03 -3.80
N LEU A 65 22.38 -13.89 -3.88
CA LEU A 65 22.61 -12.87 -4.90
C LEU A 65 23.77 -11.92 -4.56
N GLY A 66 24.34 -12.03 -3.36
CA GLY A 66 25.47 -11.20 -2.91
C GLY A 66 25.11 -9.73 -2.69
N VAL A 67 23.82 -9.44 -2.43
CA VAL A 67 23.29 -8.07 -2.18
C VAL A 67 23.14 -7.81 -0.68
N ALA A 68 23.95 -8.48 0.15
CA ALA A 68 23.94 -8.33 1.60
C ALA A 68 24.61 -7.02 2.06
#